data_AF-A0AAX2UIA8-F1
#
_entry.id   AF-A0AAX2UIA8-F1
#
_cell.length_a   1.000
_cell.length_b   1.000
_cell.length_c   1.000
_cell.angle_alpha   90.00
_cell.angle_beta   90.00
_cell.angle_gamma   90.00
#
_symmetry.space_group_name_H-M   'P 1'
#
loop_
_entity.id
_entity.type
_entity.pdbx_description
1 polymer ?
#
loop_
_entity_poly.entity_id
_entity_poly.type
_entity_poly.pdbx_seq_one_letter_code
_entity_poly.pdbx_strand_id
1 'polypeptide(L)'
;CEWLVYPLCAILFLFSLYLIPHWNLESFTHIPHFKEFITIVWLTLPVLVFSFNHSPAISTFTLSVKRHYKEHKSGEKADQILFKTSIMLLIFVMFFVFSCVLSLNAEEFSDARAQNIPVLSYFANKLDNPFIAYGGPLVAFLAITSSFFGHYFGAREGAYGIVRKCCKMAGATNPNQKLIRLICGFSMYIIMLLVGFYNPSVLDFIEKLGGPIIAAILFLMPIIAIYSISKLKKFQNKALDLFVFLTGLLTIVTVIYSF
;
A
#
# COMPACT_ATOMS: atom_id res chain seq x y z
N CYS A 1 -16.77 5.15 4.20
CA CYS A 1 -15.37 5.58 3.98
C CYS A 1 -15.25 6.75 3.01
N GLU A 2 -16.15 6.94 2.04
CA GLU A 2 -16.07 8.02 1.05
C GLU A 2 -15.98 9.43 1.67
N TRP A 3 -16.79 9.70 2.71
CA TRP A 3 -16.78 10.97 3.45
C TRP A 3 -15.49 11.28 4.21
N LEU A 4 -14.58 10.31 4.37
CA LEU A 4 -13.27 10.52 5.00
C LEU A 4 -12.17 10.72 3.95
N VAL A 5 -12.28 10.07 2.78
CA VAL A 5 -11.26 10.09 1.73
C VAL A 5 -11.27 11.42 0.96
N TYR A 6 -12.44 11.95 0.59
CA TYR A 6 -12.50 13.21 -0.18
C TYR A 6 -11.92 14.41 0.58
N PRO A 7 -12.24 14.64 1.87
CA PRO A 7 -11.61 15.70 2.64
C PRO A 7 -10.09 15.47 2.79
N LEU A 8 -9.67 14.22 3.01
CA LEU A 8 -8.26 13.89 3.12
C LEU A 8 -7.50 14.23 1.82
N CYS A 9 -8.02 13.82 0.66
CA CYS A 9 -7.46 14.16 -0.64
C CYS A 9 -7.40 15.67 -0.86
N ALA A 10 -8.46 16.40 -0.49
CA ALA A 10 -8.48 17.85 -0.62
C ALA A 10 -7.41 18.51 0.27
N ILE A 11 -7.28 18.09 1.53
CA ILE A 11 -6.28 18.65 2.45
C ILE A 11 -4.86 18.38 1.96
N LEU A 12 -4.58 17.14 1.53
CA LEU A 12 -3.29 16.79 0.97
C LEU A 12 -2.99 17.58 -0.32
N PHE A 13 -3.98 17.80 -1.19
CA PHE A 13 -3.82 18.61 -2.39
C PHE A 13 -3.51 20.07 -2.05
N LEU A 14 -4.27 20.67 -1.14
CA LEU A 14 -4.04 22.05 -0.68
C LEU A 14 -2.68 22.19 0.03
N PHE A 15 -2.27 21.18 0.79
CA PHE A 15 -0.97 21.14 1.43
C PHE A 15 0.16 21.05 0.39
N SER A 16 0.02 20.23 -0.65
CA SER A 16 0.96 20.21 -1.79
C SER A 16 1.09 21.58 -2.46
N LEU A 17 -0.03 22.28 -2.68
CA LEU A 17 -0.02 23.65 -3.21
C LEU A 17 0.68 24.64 -2.27
N TYR A 18 0.43 24.53 -0.96
CA TYR A 18 1.08 25.34 0.06
C TYR A 18 2.60 25.16 0.09
N LEU A 19 3.10 23.97 -0.26
CA LEU A 19 4.53 23.69 -0.31
C LEU A 19 5.24 24.29 -1.54
N ILE A 20 4.52 24.70 -2.60
CA ILE A 20 5.13 25.24 -3.84
C ILE A 20 6.16 26.35 -3.59
N PRO A 21 5.89 27.37 -2.73
CA PRO A 21 6.87 28.41 -2.45
C PRO A 21 8.13 27.93 -1.73
N HIS A 22 8.10 26.74 -1.13
CA HIS A 22 9.22 26.12 -0.42
C HIS A 22 10.01 25.14 -1.29
N TRP A 23 9.65 24.99 -2.57
CA TRP A 23 10.34 24.07 -3.48
C TRP A 23 11.76 24.57 -3.76
N ASN A 24 12.74 23.76 -3.36
CA ASN A 24 14.12 23.88 -3.75
C ASN A 24 14.39 23.00 -4.99
N LEU A 25 14.70 23.65 -6.11
CA LEU A 25 15.03 22.98 -7.38
C LEU A 25 16.52 22.63 -7.50
N GLU A 26 17.34 22.95 -6.49
CA GLU A 26 18.77 22.59 -6.47
C GLU A 26 18.99 21.08 -6.64
N SER A 27 18.04 20.24 -6.20
CA SER A 27 18.08 18.78 -6.38
C SER A 27 18.10 18.34 -7.85
N PHE A 28 17.66 19.18 -8.80
CA PHE A 28 17.71 18.87 -10.24
C PHE A 28 19.06 19.17 -10.89
N THR A 29 20.00 19.80 -10.17
CA THR A 29 21.31 20.14 -10.73
C THR A 29 22.24 18.93 -10.81
N HIS A 30 21.98 17.89 -10.02
CA HIS A 30 22.74 16.64 -10.02
C HIS A 30 22.00 15.54 -10.79
N ILE A 31 22.37 15.35 -12.06
CA ILE A 31 21.88 14.21 -12.86
C ILE A 31 22.77 12.99 -12.53
N PRO A 32 22.22 11.92 -11.94
CA PRO A 32 23.00 10.73 -11.62
C PRO A 32 23.48 10.03 -12.90
N HIS A 33 24.60 9.31 -12.80
CA HIS A 33 25.04 8.46 -13.90
C HIS A 33 24.01 7.35 -14.18
N PHE A 34 23.84 6.95 -15.45
CA PHE A 34 22.82 5.98 -15.86
C PHE A 34 22.84 4.67 -15.06
N LYS A 35 24.02 4.13 -14.76
CA LYS A 35 24.18 2.92 -13.95
C LYS A 35 23.66 3.12 -12.53
N GLU A 36 23.99 4.24 -11.92
CA GLU A 36 23.56 4.59 -10.57
C GLU A 36 22.04 4.77 -10.52
N PHE A 37 21.47 5.46 -11.51
CA PHE A 37 20.02 5.61 -11.65
C PHE A 37 19.29 4.26 -11.71
N ILE A 38 19.72 3.34 -12.60
CA ILE A 38 19.12 2.01 -12.69
C ILE A 38 19.26 1.23 -11.39
N THR A 39 20.42 1.35 -10.73
CA THR A 39 20.68 0.65 -9.47
C THR A 39 19.73 1.15 -8.37
N ILE A 40 19.54 2.46 -8.26
CA ILE A 40 18.61 3.07 -7.30
C ILE A 40 17.16 2.65 -7.61
N VAL A 41 16.72 2.73 -8.86
CA VAL A 41 15.37 2.30 -9.27
C VAL A 41 15.14 0.83 -8.95
N TRP A 42 16.15 -0.01 -9.20
CA TRP A 42 16.07 -1.43 -8.91
C TRP A 42 15.98 -1.70 -7.41
N LEU A 43 16.86 -1.12 -6.60
CA LEU A 43 16.85 -1.32 -5.13
C LEU A 43 15.59 -0.75 -4.45
N THR A 44 14.97 0.29 -5.02
CA THR A 44 13.74 0.90 -4.48
C THR A 44 12.45 0.24 -4.99
N LEU A 45 12.55 -0.71 -5.92
CA LEU A 45 11.42 -1.36 -6.57
C LEU A 45 10.45 -2.03 -5.58
N PRO A 46 10.89 -2.71 -4.49
CA PRO A 46 9.98 -3.25 -3.48
C PRO A 46 9.11 -2.19 -2.81
N VAL A 47 9.69 -1.04 -2.48
CA VAL A 47 8.96 0.09 -1.86
C VAL A 47 7.96 0.67 -2.85
N LEU A 48 8.36 0.84 -4.11
CA LEU A 48 7.47 1.32 -5.18
C LEU A 48 6.28 0.38 -5.37
N VAL A 49 6.52 -0.93 -5.49
CA VAL A 49 5.46 -1.95 -5.62
C VAL A 49 4.52 -1.91 -4.43
N PHE A 50 5.08 -1.87 -3.22
CA PHE A 50 4.28 -1.81 -2.00
C PHE A 50 3.42 -0.55 -1.94
N SER A 51 3.94 0.61 -2.36
CA SER A 51 3.23 1.89 -2.32
C SER A 51 1.94 1.91 -3.16
N PHE A 52 1.86 1.09 -4.21
CA PHE A 52 0.66 0.95 -5.05
C PHE A 52 -0.19 -0.28 -4.72
N ASN A 53 0.09 -0.96 -3.60
CA ASN A 53 -0.65 -2.14 -3.19
C ASN A 53 -2.03 -1.77 -2.62
N HIS A 54 -3.09 -2.08 -3.38
CA HIS A 54 -4.48 -1.93 -2.96
C HIS A 54 -5.21 -3.28 -2.87
N SER A 55 -4.47 -4.41 -2.90
CA SER A 55 -5.03 -5.77 -2.83
C SER A 55 -5.97 -6.00 -1.64
N PRO A 56 -5.76 -5.44 -0.43
CA PRO A 56 -6.68 -5.67 0.70
C PRO A 56 -8.08 -5.08 0.46
N ALA A 57 -8.19 -4.07 -0.40
CA ALA A 57 -9.46 -3.43 -0.74
C ALA A 57 -10.19 -4.12 -1.91
N ILE A 58 -9.53 -4.99 -2.68
CA ILE A 58 -10.13 -5.60 -3.90
C ILE A 58 -11.36 -6.45 -3.60
N SER A 59 -11.33 -7.24 -2.51
CA SER A 59 -12.47 -8.10 -2.13
C SER A 59 -13.72 -7.27 -1.80
N THR A 60 -13.56 -6.28 -0.92
CA THR A 60 -14.65 -5.38 -0.51
C THR A 60 -15.13 -4.50 -1.66
N PHE A 61 -14.22 -4.01 -2.49
CA PHE A 61 -14.52 -3.29 -3.73
C PHE A 61 -15.37 -4.12 -4.68
N THR A 62 -14.94 -5.34 -5.00
CA THR A 62 -15.64 -6.23 -5.94
C THR A 62 -17.05 -6.55 -5.45
N LEU A 63 -17.21 -6.83 -4.14
CA LEU A 63 -18.53 -7.05 -3.54
C LEU A 63 -19.41 -5.80 -3.60
N SER A 64 -18.84 -4.61 -3.39
CA SER A 64 -19.56 -3.34 -3.51
C SER A 64 -20.06 -3.09 -4.94
N VAL A 65 -19.17 -3.24 -5.94
CA VAL A 65 -19.51 -3.08 -7.36
C VAL A 65 -20.59 -4.07 -7.78
N LYS A 66 -20.51 -5.34 -7.36
CA LYS A 66 -21.54 -6.35 -7.66
C LYS A 66 -22.90 -6.05 -7.04
N ARG A 67 -22.95 -5.38 -5.88
CA ARG A 67 -24.22 -4.97 -5.25
C ARG A 67 -24.86 -3.79 -5.98
N HIS A 68 -24.03 -2.87 -6.47
CA HIS A 68 -24.51 -1.65 -7.10
C HIS A 68 -24.84 -1.82 -8.59
N TYR A 69 -24.05 -2.62 -9.31
CA TYR A 69 -24.20 -2.87 -10.74
C TYR A 69 -24.74 -4.28 -10.98
N LYS A 70 -25.64 -4.43 -11.97
CA LYS A 70 -26.16 -5.75 -12.39
C LYS A 70 -25.01 -6.72 -12.72
N GLU A 71 -25.17 -7.98 -12.37
CA GLU A 71 -24.13 -9.03 -12.37
C GLU A 71 -23.37 -9.17 -13.70
N HIS A 72 -24.02 -8.90 -14.83
CA HIS A 72 -23.45 -9.05 -16.17
C HIS A 72 -22.55 -7.87 -16.57
N LYS A 73 -22.73 -6.69 -15.94
CA LYS A 73 -21.95 -5.48 -16.20
C LYS A 73 -20.93 -5.18 -15.09
N SER A 74 -20.92 -5.95 -14.00
CA SER A 74 -20.10 -5.65 -12.82
C SER A 74 -18.60 -5.80 -13.10
N GLY A 75 -18.19 -6.69 -14.01
CA GLY A 75 -16.78 -6.88 -14.38
C GLY A 75 -16.21 -5.67 -15.12
N GLU A 76 -16.82 -5.29 -16.24
CA GLU A 76 -16.41 -4.11 -17.03
C GLU A 76 -16.44 -2.83 -16.20
N LYS A 77 -17.45 -2.68 -15.32
CA LYS A 77 -17.54 -1.53 -14.42
C LYS A 77 -16.45 -1.54 -13.37
N ALA A 78 -16.09 -2.70 -12.81
CA ALA A 78 -14.97 -2.82 -11.91
C ALA A 78 -13.69 -2.34 -12.60
N ASP A 79 -13.38 -2.84 -13.81
CA ASP A 79 -12.17 -2.47 -14.57
C ASP A 79 -12.13 -0.96 -14.88
N GLN A 80 -13.25 -0.38 -15.32
CA GLN A 80 -13.36 1.06 -15.59
C GLN A 80 -13.12 1.90 -14.33
N ILE A 81 -13.72 1.52 -13.21
CA ILE A 81 -13.56 2.25 -11.94
C ILE A 81 -12.12 2.10 -11.46
N LEU A 82 -11.55 0.89 -11.51
CA LEU A 82 -10.19 0.62 -11.07
C LEU A 82 -9.19 1.44 -11.87
N PHE A 83 -9.29 1.42 -13.21
CA PHE A 83 -8.38 2.16 -14.08
C PHE A 83 -8.44 3.68 -13.84
N LYS A 84 -9.64 4.26 -13.81
CA LYS A 84 -9.83 5.70 -13.58
C LYS A 84 -9.34 6.12 -12.20
N THR A 85 -9.66 5.33 -11.18
CA THR A 85 -9.26 5.61 -9.80
C THR A 85 -7.74 5.49 -9.64
N SER A 86 -7.11 4.47 -10.24
CA SER A 86 -5.66 4.31 -10.22
C SER A 86 -4.93 5.46 -10.90
N ILE A 87 -5.40 5.94 -12.06
CA ILE A 87 -4.82 7.13 -12.71
C ILE A 87 -4.97 8.37 -11.85
N MET A 88 -6.18 8.61 -11.33
CA MET A 88 -6.44 9.76 -10.46
C MET A 88 -5.52 9.74 -9.24
N LEU A 89 -5.45 8.61 -8.55
CA LEU A 89 -4.59 8.43 -7.37
C LEU A 89 -3.12 8.55 -7.71
N LEU A 90 -2.66 8.01 -8.84
CA LEU A 90 -1.27 8.15 -9.29
C LEU A 90 -0.90 9.63 -9.46
N ILE A 91 -1.67 10.39 -10.24
CA ILE A 91 -1.38 11.81 -10.47
C ILE A 91 -1.40 12.60 -9.16
N PHE A 92 -2.41 12.37 -8.34
CA PHE A 92 -2.59 13.05 -7.07
C PHE A 92 -1.46 12.74 -6.07
N VAL A 93 -1.13 11.45 -5.87
CA VAL A 93 -0.07 11.02 -4.95
C VAL A 93 1.28 11.50 -5.45
N MET A 94 1.56 11.42 -6.76
CA MET A 94 2.81 11.92 -7.31
C MET A 94 2.96 13.43 -7.11
N PHE A 95 1.89 14.22 -7.26
CA PHE A 95 1.95 15.65 -6.97
C PHE A 95 2.32 15.93 -5.51
N PHE A 96 1.75 15.19 -4.57
CA PHE A 96 2.13 15.28 -3.15
C PHE A 96 3.57 14.83 -2.90
N VAL A 97 4.01 13.72 -3.48
CA VAL A 97 5.38 13.19 -3.35
C VAL A 97 6.39 14.21 -3.89
N PHE A 98 6.20 14.74 -5.10
CA PHE A 98 7.08 15.77 -5.64
C PHE A 98 7.10 17.02 -4.76
N SER A 99 5.95 17.46 -4.26
CA SER A 99 5.89 18.61 -3.37
C SER A 99 6.71 18.40 -2.09
N CYS A 100 6.66 17.19 -1.51
CA CYS A 100 7.46 16.84 -0.34
C CYS A 100 8.96 16.77 -0.67
N VAL A 101 9.33 16.08 -1.75
CA VAL A 101 10.73 15.91 -2.19
C VAL A 101 11.40 17.23 -2.50
N LEU A 102 10.67 18.18 -3.09
CA LEU A 102 11.22 19.49 -3.39
C LEU A 102 11.28 20.41 -2.16
N SER A 103 10.57 20.10 -1.07
CA SER A 103 10.51 20.97 0.13
C SER A 103 11.34 20.47 1.31
N LEU A 104 11.89 19.26 1.21
CA LEU A 104 12.73 18.64 2.24
C LEU A 104 14.11 18.32 1.67
N ASN A 105 15.14 18.53 2.49
CA ASN A 105 16.50 18.13 2.15
C ASN A 105 16.81 16.69 2.63
N ALA A 106 17.99 16.18 2.30
CA ALA A 106 18.39 14.81 2.63
C ALA A 106 18.49 14.55 4.15
N GLU A 107 18.94 15.54 4.93
CA GLU A 107 19.04 15.44 6.39
C GLU A 107 17.64 15.33 7.01
N GLU A 108 16.70 16.14 6.53
CA GLU A 108 15.31 16.14 6.99
C GLU A 108 14.58 14.82 6.67
N PHE A 109 14.84 14.23 5.50
CA PHE A 109 14.35 12.89 5.19
C PHE A 109 14.96 11.81 6.09
N SER A 110 16.25 11.92 6.41
CA SER A 110 16.92 11.02 7.35
C SER A 110 16.34 11.15 8.76
N ASP A 111 16.06 12.37 9.22
CA ASP A 111 15.46 12.64 10.51
C ASP A 111 14.03 12.11 10.60
N ALA A 112 13.22 12.33 9.56
CA ALA A 112 11.86 11.79 9.49
C ALA A 112 11.87 10.25 9.54
N ARG A 113 12.82 9.62 8.84
CA ARG A 113 13.04 8.17 8.89
C ARG A 113 13.46 7.70 10.29
N ALA A 114 14.41 8.40 10.93
CA ALA A 114 14.88 8.05 12.27
C ALA A 114 13.77 8.16 13.32
N GLN A 115 12.87 9.15 13.18
CA GLN A 115 11.71 9.32 14.04
C GLN A 115 10.58 8.33 13.74
N ASN A 116 10.63 7.61 12.61
CA ASN A 116 9.59 6.69 12.14
C ASN A 116 8.20 7.36 12.05
N ILE A 117 8.16 8.63 11.64
CA ILE A 117 6.91 9.40 11.51
C ILE A 117 6.56 9.68 10.06
N PRO A 118 5.27 9.86 9.73
CA PRO A 118 4.86 10.32 8.41
C PRO A 118 5.44 11.71 8.09
N VAL A 119 5.78 11.93 6.81
CA VAL A 119 6.30 13.22 6.31
C VAL A 119 5.40 14.39 6.69
N LEU A 120 4.08 14.19 6.72
CA LEU A 120 3.13 15.24 7.11
C LEU A 120 3.27 15.66 8.59
N SER A 121 3.54 14.69 9.48
CA SER A 121 3.87 14.97 10.88
C SER A 121 5.23 15.64 11.02
N TYR A 122 6.18 15.30 10.15
CA TYR A 122 7.48 15.97 10.13
C TYR A 122 7.36 17.46 9.75
N PHE A 123 6.59 17.76 8.70
CA PHE A 123 6.30 19.16 8.32
C PHE A 123 5.59 19.94 9.43
N ALA A 124 4.74 19.29 10.23
CA ALA A 124 4.08 19.92 11.37
C ALA A 124 5.06 20.36 12.47
N ASN A 125 6.20 19.68 12.60
CA ASN A 125 7.26 20.05 13.52
C ASN A 125 8.23 21.09 12.92
N LYS A 126 8.46 21.02 11.61
CA LYS A 126 9.37 21.93 10.87
C LYS A 126 8.76 23.31 10.65
N LEU A 127 7.49 23.35 10.25
CA LEU A 127 6.80 24.58 9.88
C LEU A 127 6.25 25.22 11.15
N ASP A 128 6.79 26.38 11.51
CA ASP A 128 6.35 27.19 12.65
C ASP A 128 5.00 27.89 12.36
N ASN A 129 3.99 27.10 12.01
CA ASN A 129 2.64 27.54 11.67
C ASN A 129 1.62 26.71 12.47
N PRO A 130 0.84 27.33 13.38
CA PRO A 130 -0.12 26.63 14.23
C PRO A 130 -1.13 25.77 13.45
N PHE A 131 -1.57 26.21 12.27
CA PHE A 131 -2.52 25.42 11.47
C PHE A 131 -1.91 24.11 10.97
N ILE A 132 -0.62 24.11 10.64
CA ILE A 132 0.09 22.94 10.13
C ILE A 132 0.55 22.05 11.29
N ALA A 133 0.99 22.65 12.40
CA ALA A 133 1.39 21.96 13.61
C ALA A 133 0.29 21.03 14.15
N TYR A 134 -0.96 21.50 14.17
CA TYR A 134 -2.10 20.66 14.59
C TYR A 134 -2.76 19.90 13.43
N GLY A 135 -2.82 20.51 12.24
CA GLY A 135 -3.48 19.93 11.08
C GLY A 135 -2.75 18.71 10.51
N GLY A 136 -1.41 18.76 10.42
CA GLY A 136 -0.59 17.69 9.85
C GLY A 136 -0.77 16.35 10.57
N PRO A 137 -0.59 16.27 11.90
CA PRO A 137 -0.77 15.03 12.65
C PRO A 137 -2.22 14.53 12.63
N LEU A 138 -3.22 15.44 12.66
CA LEU A 138 -4.63 15.06 12.56
C LEU A 138 -4.93 14.41 11.21
N VAL A 139 -4.47 15.00 10.11
CA VAL A 139 -4.64 14.47 8.76
C VAL A 139 -3.92 13.12 8.62
N ALA A 140 -2.71 13.00 9.15
CA ALA A 140 -1.97 11.74 9.18
C ALA A 140 -2.75 10.65 9.96
N PHE A 141 -3.29 10.99 11.13
CA PHE A 141 -4.11 10.08 11.93
C PHE A 141 -5.37 9.63 11.19
N LEU A 142 -6.09 10.55 10.55
CA LEU A 142 -7.29 10.22 9.75
C LEU A 142 -6.93 9.35 8.54
N ALA A 143 -5.82 9.64 7.86
CA ALA A 143 -5.31 8.83 6.75
C ALA A 143 -5.00 7.39 7.20
N ILE A 144 -4.22 7.24 8.27
CA ILE A 144 -3.84 5.94 8.84
C ILE A 144 -5.09 5.17 9.27
N THR A 145 -6.01 5.82 9.98
CA THR A 145 -7.26 5.19 10.43
C THR A 145 -8.11 4.71 9.26
N SER A 146 -8.20 5.50 8.19
CA SER A 146 -8.95 5.14 6.99
C SER A 146 -8.35 3.92 6.27
N SER A 147 -7.02 3.89 6.13
CA SER A 147 -6.27 2.81 5.49
C SER A 147 -6.32 1.52 6.33
N PHE A 148 -6.24 1.68 7.67
CA PHE A 148 -6.24 0.57 8.62
C PHE A 148 -7.42 -0.38 8.40
N PHE A 149 -8.65 0.13 8.26
CA PHE A 149 -9.81 -0.75 8.09
C PHE A 149 -9.76 -1.61 6.83
N GLY A 150 -9.20 -1.08 5.73
CA GLY A 150 -9.01 -1.84 4.48
C GLY A 150 -8.08 -3.03 4.70
N HIS A 151 -6.91 -2.78 5.30
CA HIS A 151 -5.94 -3.83 5.60
C HIS A 151 -6.43 -4.81 6.68
N TYR A 152 -7.05 -4.29 7.74
CA TYR A 152 -7.57 -5.08 8.85
C TYR A 152 -8.65 -6.07 8.39
N PHE A 153 -9.61 -5.63 7.57
CA PHE A 153 -10.65 -6.53 7.08
C PHE A 153 -10.09 -7.63 6.18
N GLY A 154 -9.14 -7.31 5.29
CA GLY A 154 -8.47 -8.31 4.45
C GLY A 154 -7.67 -9.31 5.28
N ALA A 155 -6.85 -8.84 6.22
CA ALA A 155 -6.07 -9.69 7.10
C ALA A 155 -6.95 -10.59 7.98
N ARG A 156 -8.04 -10.05 8.52
CA ARG A 156 -9.00 -10.79 9.34
C ARG A 156 -9.72 -11.87 8.54
N GLU A 157 -10.15 -11.55 7.32
CA GLU A 157 -10.78 -12.53 6.42
C GLU A 157 -9.81 -13.68 6.10
N GLY A 158 -8.55 -13.35 5.79
CA GLY A 158 -7.48 -14.32 5.55
C GLY A 158 -7.23 -15.23 6.76
N ALA A 159 -7.03 -14.63 7.95
CA ALA A 159 -6.80 -15.37 9.20
C ALA A 159 -7.97 -16.33 9.52
N TYR A 160 -9.21 -15.84 9.42
CA TYR A 160 -10.40 -16.66 9.65
C TYR A 160 -10.48 -17.83 8.64
N GLY A 161 -10.18 -17.56 7.37
CA GLY A 161 -10.16 -18.57 6.32
C GLY A 161 -9.14 -19.68 6.57
N ILE A 162 -7.92 -19.29 6.96
CA ILE A 162 -6.83 -20.23 7.28
C ILE A 162 -7.21 -21.09 8.48
N VAL A 163 -7.55 -20.47 9.62
CA VAL A 163 -7.87 -21.21 10.85
C VAL A 163 -9.06 -22.15 10.63
N ARG A 164 -10.11 -21.67 9.95
CA ARG A 164 -11.27 -22.52 9.61
C ARG A 164 -10.88 -23.73 8.75
N LYS A 165 -10.00 -23.54 7.76
CA LYS A 165 -9.53 -24.62 6.89
C LYS A 165 -8.68 -25.61 7.68
N CYS A 166 -7.77 -25.14 8.53
CA CYS A 166 -6.96 -25.98 9.42
C CYS A 166 -7.85 -26.83 10.35
N CYS A 167 -8.88 -26.25 10.98
CA CYS A 167 -9.81 -27.02 11.82
C CYS A 167 -10.53 -28.13 11.04
N LYS A 168 -10.97 -27.84 9.80
CA LYS A 168 -11.61 -28.86 8.94
C LYS A 168 -10.63 -29.97 8.56
N MET A 169 -9.39 -29.62 8.21
CA MET A 169 -8.35 -30.60 7.90
C MET A 169 -7.99 -31.47 9.12
N ALA A 170 -8.09 -30.93 10.33
CA ALA A 170 -7.91 -31.65 11.59
C ALA A 170 -9.12 -32.51 12.01
N GLY A 171 -10.14 -32.66 11.16
CA GLY A 171 -11.31 -33.52 11.41
C GLY A 171 -12.51 -32.85 12.05
N ALA A 172 -12.48 -31.54 12.32
CA ALA A 172 -13.66 -30.83 12.81
C ALA A 172 -14.64 -30.57 11.65
N THR A 173 -15.74 -31.33 11.60
CA THR A 173 -16.78 -31.21 10.56
C THR A 173 -17.49 -29.85 10.61
N ASN A 174 -17.79 -29.35 11.81
CA ASN A 174 -18.45 -28.05 12.04
C ASN A 174 -17.68 -27.19 13.07
N PRO A 175 -16.56 -26.56 12.68
CA PRO A 175 -15.79 -25.75 13.60
C PRO A 175 -16.59 -24.54 14.10
N ASN A 176 -16.52 -24.26 15.40
CA ASN A 176 -17.26 -23.16 16.03
C ASN A 176 -16.78 -21.80 15.47
N GLN A 177 -17.62 -21.21 14.61
CA GLN A 177 -17.28 -19.98 13.91
C GLN A 177 -17.17 -18.77 14.86
N LYS A 178 -17.96 -18.73 15.94
CA LYS A 178 -17.90 -17.64 16.92
C LYS A 178 -16.57 -17.67 17.66
N LEU A 179 -16.13 -18.86 18.06
CA LEU A 179 -14.85 -19.04 18.75
C LEU A 179 -13.67 -18.69 17.85
N ILE A 180 -13.65 -19.15 16.60
CA ILE A 180 -12.60 -18.79 15.63
C ILE A 180 -12.50 -17.27 15.46
N ARG A 181 -13.64 -16.59 15.29
CA ARG A 181 -13.68 -15.14 15.13
C ARG A 181 -13.13 -14.42 16.36
N LEU A 182 -13.50 -14.88 17.54
CA LEU A 182 -13.03 -14.32 18.81
C LEU A 182 -11.51 -14.49 18.96
N ILE A 183 -11.01 -15.72 18.81
CA ILE A 183 -9.57 -16.02 18.96
C ILE A 183 -8.74 -15.23 17.95
N CYS A 184 -9.12 -15.28 16.67
CA CYS A 184 -8.39 -14.57 15.62
C CYS A 184 -8.48 -13.04 15.79
N GLY A 185 -9.63 -12.52 16.24
CA GLY A 185 -9.77 -11.09 16.53
C GLY A 185 -8.90 -10.65 17.70
N PHE A 186 -8.89 -11.45 18.78
CA PHE A 186 -8.06 -11.20 19.96
C PHE A 186 -6.57 -11.30 19.64
N SER A 187 -6.13 -12.34 18.90
CA SER A 187 -4.73 -12.50 18.53
C SER A 187 -4.24 -11.36 17.64
N MET A 188 -5.04 -10.93 16.65
CA MET A 188 -4.71 -9.76 15.84
C MET A 188 -4.60 -8.50 16.69
N TYR A 189 -5.51 -8.28 17.65
CA TYR A 189 -5.45 -7.13 18.55
C TYR A 189 -4.17 -7.11 19.38
N ILE A 190 -3.79 -8.25 19.99
CA ILE A 190 -2.54 -8.36 20.75
C ILE A 190 -1.31 -8.11 19.86
N ILE A 191 -1.27 -8.68 18.65
CA ILE A 191 -0.17 -8.43 17.71
C ILE A 191 -0.08 -6.94 17.37
N MET A 192 -1.19 -6.29 17.06
CA MET A 192 -1.21 -4.85 16.74
C MET A 192 -0.75 -4.00 17.94
N LEU A 193 -1.13 -4.37 19.16
CA LEU A 193 -0.69 -3.68 20.37
C LEU A 193 0.82 -3.84 20.59
N LEU A 194 1.35 -5.06 20.42
CA LEU A 194 2.78 -5.33 20.54
C LEU A 194 3.61 -4.58 19.48
N VAL A 195 3.16 -4.61 18.22
CA VAL A 195 3.82 -3.89 17.13
C VAL A 195 3.76 -2.38 17.36
N GLY A 196 2.62 -1.86 17.81
CA GLY A 196 2.47 -0.44 18.15
C GLY A 196 3.37 -0.01 19.32
N PHE A 197 3.54 -0.86 20.33
CA PHE A 197 4.42 -0.60 21.46
C PHE A 197 5.91 -0.66 21.09
N TYR A 198 6.31 -1.66 20.30
CA TYR A 198 7.70 -1.81 19.85
C TYR A 198 8.10 -0.77 18.79
N ASN A 199 7.13 -0.26 18.03
CA ASN A 199 7.30 0.74 16.98
C ASN A 199 8.43 0.39 15.98
N PRO A 200 8.37 -0.76 15.29
CA PRO A 200 9.39 -1.12 14.31
C PRO A 200 9.39 -0.12 13.13
N SER A 201 10.55 0.08 12.51
CA SER A 201 10.68 0.91 11.30
C SER A 201 9.70 0.46 10.22
N VAL A 202 8.82 1.38 9.81
CA VAL A 202 7.82 1.11 8.76
C VAL A 202 8.50 0.82 7.43
N LEU A 203 9.57 1.56 7.12
CA LEU A 203 10.37 1.37 5.91
C LEU A 203 11.03 0.00 5.89
N ASP A 204 11.66 -0.41 7.00
CA ASP A 204 12.28 -1.73 7.10
C ASP A 204 11.25 -2.85 6.95
N PHE A 205 10.04 -2.67 7.50
CA PHE A 205 8.97 -3.65 7.35
C PHE A 205 8.54 -3.79 5.88
N ILE A 206 8.46 -2.68 5.15
CA ILE A 206 8.15 -2.67 3.71
C ILE A 206 9.29 -3.30 2.90
N GLU A 207 10.53 -2.92 3.14
CA GLU A 207 11.71 -3.39 2.40
C GLU A 207 12.00 -4.87 2.63
N LYS A 208 12.06 -5.31 3.90
CA LYS A 208 12.52 -6.66 4.28
C LYS A 208 11.42 -7.71 4.23
N LEU A 209 10.20 -7.37 4.70
CA LEU A 209 9.12 -8.33 4.92
C LEU A 209 8.01 -8.18 3.88
N GLY A 210 7.65 -6.94 3.57
CA GLY A 210 6.68 -6.60 2.53
C GLY A 210 7.17 -6.99 1.14
N GLY A 211 8.38 -6.58 0.76
CA GLY A 211 8.92 -6.71 -0.60
C GLY A 211 8.76 -8.08 -1.24
N PRO A 212 9.38 -9.16 -0.72
CA PRO A 212 9.37 -10.47 -1.38
C PRO A 212 8.01 -11.14 -1.35
N ILE A 213 7.35 -11.08 -0.19
CA ILE A 213 6.07 -11.76 0.04
C ILE A 213 4.99 -11.10 -0.81
N ILE A 214 4.95 -9.77 -0.82
CA ILE A 214 3.94 -9.02 -1.56
C ILE A 214 4.24 -9.08 -3.06
N ALA A 215 5.50 -9.02 -3.50
CA ALA A 215 5.83 -9.23 -4.91
C ALA A 215 5.40 -10.63 -5.39
N ALA A 216 5.64 -11.67 -4.59
CA ALA A 216 5.20 -13.02 -4.91
C ALA A 216 3.67 -13.12 -5.01
N ILE A 217 2.94 -12.50 -4.08
CA ILE A 217 1.47 -12.55 -4.04
C ILE A 217 0.83 -11.66 -5.13
N LEU A 218 1.38 -10.49 -5.41
CA LEU A 218 0.78 -9.52 -6.34
C LEU A 218 1.18 -9.76 -7.80
N PHE A 219 2.38 -10.27 -8.05
CA PHE A 219 2.87 -10.44 -9.42
C PHE A 219 2.99 -11.90 -9.83
N LEU A 220 3.61 -12.77 -9.02
CA LEU A 220 3.81 -14.17 -9.43
C LEU A 220 2.54 -15.00 -9.31
N MET A 221 1.83 -14.92 -8.17
CA MET A 221 0.65 -15.73 -7.90
C MET A 221 -0.47 -15.53 -8.94
N PRO A 222 -0.81 -14.31 -9.41
CA PRO A 222 -1.84 -14.13 -10.43
C PRO A 222 -1.45 -14.73 -11.77
N ILE A 223 -0.19 -14.61 -12.18
CA ILE A 223 0.31 -15.21 -13.42
C ILE A 223 0.26 -16.74 -13.33
N ILE A 224 0.72 -17.32 -12.23
CA ILE A 224 0.61 -18.76 -11.98
C ILE A 224 -0.86 -19.18 -12.06
N ALA A 225 -1.77 -18.45 -11.41
CA ALA A 225 -3.20 -18.76 -11.43
C ALA A 225 -3.81 -18.68 -12.85
N ILE A 226 -3.46 -17.67 -13.65
CA ILE A 226 -3.93 -17.51 -15.04
C ILE A 226 -3.53 -18.71 -15.92
N TYR A 227 -2.33 -19.24 -15.72
CA TYR A 227 -1.81 -20.35 -16.52
C TYR A 227 -2.22 -21.73 -15.98
N SER A 228 -2.40 -21.88 -14.66
CA SER A 228 -2.80 -23.14 -14.03
C SER A 228 -4.32 -23.38 -14.01
N ILE A 229 -5.15 -22.32 -13.96
CA ILE A 229 -6.60 -22.45 -13.80
C ILE A 229 -7.30 -22.20 -15.15
N SER A 230 -7.96 -23.24 -15.69
CA SER A 230 -8.64 -23.20 -17.00
C SER A 230 -9.58 -22.00 -17.18
N LYS A 231 -10.37 -21.64 -16.15
CA LYS A 231 -11.31 -20.50 -16.19
C LYS A 231 -10.64 -19.13 -16.29
N LEU A 232 -9.36 -19.01 -15.90
CA LEU A 232 -8.61 -17.76 -15.92
C LEU A 232 -7.78 -17.58 -17.20
N LYS A 233 -7.60 -18.63 -18.00
CA LYS A 233 -6.84 -18.57 -19.26
C LYS A 233 -7.36 -17.52 -20.25
N LYS A 234 -8.63 -17.16 -20.18
CA LYS A 234 -9.23 -16.08 -20.99
C LYS A 234 -8.60 -14.69 -20.75
N PHE A 235 -7.89 -14.50 -19.65
CA PHE A 235 -7.21 -13.24 -19.31
C PHE A 235 -5.73 -13.22 -19.72
N GLN A 236 -5.24 -14.28 -20.39
CA GLN A 236 -3.84 -14.36 -20.84
C GLN A 236 -3.49 -13.25 -21.82
N ASN A 237 -2.36 -12.60 -21.58
CA ASN A 237 -1.72 -11.69 -22.51
C ASN A 237 -0.21 -11.86 -22.37
N LYS A 238 0.41 -12.64 -23.26
CA LYS A 238 1.81 -13.06 -23.15
C LYS A 238 2.79 -11.92 -22.87
N ALA A 239 2.57 -10.74 -23.46
CA ALA A 239 3.45 -9.59 -23.26
C ALA A 239 3.30 -8.99 -21.85
N LEU A 240 2.06 -8.77 -21.41
CA LEU A 240 1.77 -8.25 -20.07
C LEU A 240 2.11 -9.27 -18.99
N ASP A 241 1.82 -10.55 -19.23
CA ASP A 241 2.10 -11.64 -18.33
C ASP A 241 3.61 -11.78 -18.08
N LEU A 242 4.41 -11.68 -19.15
CA LEU A 242 5.87 -11.68 -19.05
C LEU A 242 6.38 -10.46 -18.29
N PHE A 243 5.85 -9.26 -18.59
CA PHE A 243 6.24 -8.04 -17.89
C PHE A 243 5.97 -8.12 -16.38
N VAL A 244 4.77 -8.58 -16.01
CA VAL A 244 4.36 -8.76 -14.62
C VAL A 244 5.25 -9.80 -13.93
N PHE A 245 5.48 -10.93 -14.58
CA PHE A 245 6.32 -11.99 -14.04
C PHE A 245 7.77 -11.53 -13.81
N LEU A 246 8.38 -10.86 -14.80
CA LEU A 246 9.74 -10.34 -14.69
C LEU A 246 9.85 -9.26 -13.62
N THR A 247 8.89 -8.34 -13.55
CA THR A 247 8.87 -7.31 -12.51
C THR A 247 8.79 -7.94 -11.12
N GLY A 248 7.91 -8.93 -10.94
CA GLY A 248 7.80 -9.67 -9.69
C GLY A 248 9.10 -10.39 -9.30
N LEU A 249 9.74 -11.05 -10.27
CA LEU A 249 11.03 -11.73 -10.04
C LEU A 249 12.12 -10.73 -9.64
N LEU A 250 12.25 -9.62 -10.38
CA LEU A 250 13.21 -8.56 -10.08
C LEU A 250 12.99 -8.00 -8.68
N THR A 251 11.74 -7.75 -8.28
CA THR A 251 11.39 -7.26 -6.93
C THR A 251 11.78 -8.23 -5.82
N ILE A 252 11.69 -9.54 -6.05
CA ILE A 252 12.09 -10.54 -5.06
C ILE A 252 13.62 -10.59 -4.95
N VAL A 253 14.31 -10.54 -6.08
CA VAL A 253 15.77 -10.59 -6.14
C VAL A 253 16.40 -9.37 -5.46
N THR A 254 15.82 -8.18 -5.58
CA THR A 254 16.35 -6.96 -4.94
C THR A 254 16.43 -7.09 -3.42
N VAL A 255 15.44 -7.74 -2.82
CA VAL A 255 15.42 -7.92 -1.37
C VAL A 255 16.48 -8.95 -0.96
N ILE A 256 16.63 -10.05 -1.71
CA ILE A 256 17.70 -11.03 -1.46
C ILE A 256 19.09 -10.39 -1.59
N TYR A 257 19.26 -9.45 -2.52
CA TYR A 257 20.53 -8.75 -2.73
C TYR A 257 20.82 -7.66 -1.67
N SER A 258 19.77 -7.11 -1.05
CA SER A 258 19.89 -6.09 0.01
C SER A 258 20.09 -6.70 1.41
N PHE A 259 19.95 -8.03 1.53
CA PHE A 259 20.35 -8.83 2.71
C PHE A 259 21.82 -9.24 2.61
#